data_AF-A0A8C8S4N9-F1
#
_entry.id   AF-A0A8C8S4N9-F1
#
_cell.length_a   1.000
_cell.length_b   1.000
_cell.length_c   1.000
_cell.angle_alpha   90.00
_cell.angle_beta   90.00
_cell.angle_gamma   90.00
#
_symmetry.space_group_name_H-M   'P 1'
#
loop_
_entity.id
_entity.type
_entity.pdbx_description
1 polymer ?
#
loop_
_entity_poly.entity_id
_entity_poly.type
_entity_poly.pdbx_seq_one_letter_code
_entity_poly.pdbx_strand_id
1 'polypeptide(L)'
;MKMHFSIPVSEQLLEKFGGRYVLYSVYLEGFLFCKVRYSQLHHWNEQLRRIFGSTLPAFPPKFYLAMTKSMADERRSQLEQYLQSVTLDPSITNSDTFISFFRKLQQDTFKIQTQRASLDVYLADGRNVRLDIQTSDTAERILEVMGFLMVGFQPIRLIYLFFSPLPVVKKVAEFELPYVSLQSMKESYCKIGIRKWYMDPSLDKMLMDCRASVNLLYMQALQEIEKNWVKPTYGQMQKLQLLQKASNKMKFLELVQEVPHYGYIQLDPCTCDYPEEGCSAAVHVGNNEISCCIKSPGNQTKEVSFKINRVRCWQVTFLVSTFCWPYQGHEQTLELRFEYNDSESWRWVVFYTKQVSFKAVKIKASGEMEAASQWS
;
A
#
# COMPACT_ATOMS: atom_id res chain seq x y z
N MET A 1 9.10 -3.36 7.34
CA MET A 1 7.82 -3.38 6.59
C MET A 1 8.12 -3.61 5.12
N LYS A 2 7.54 -4.64 4.50
CA LYS A 2 7.94 -5.09 3.15
C LYS A 2 7.28 -4.23 2.06
N MET A 3 8.06 -3.51 1.27
CA MET A 3 7.57 -2.77 0.10
C MET A 3 7.66 -3.62 -1.16
N HIS A 4 6.73 -3.47 -2.10
CA HIS A 4 6.69 -4.26 -3.32
C HIS A 4 7.08 -3.44 -4.56
N PHE A 5 8.31 -3.64 -5.02
CA PHE A 5 8.78 -3.17 -6.32
C PHE A 5 8.45 -4.17 -7.43
N SER A 6 8.07 -3.69 -8.61
CA SER A 6 7.97 -4.49 -9.84
C SER A 6 8.52 -3.74 -11.05
N ILE A 7 8.97 -4.47 -12.06
CA ILE A 7 9.46 -3.95 -13.34
C ILE A 7 8.71 -4.67 -14.46
N PRO A 8 7.41 -4.37 -14.68
CA PRO A 8 6.60 -5.07 -15.68
C PRO A 8 7.00 -4.72 -17.11
N VAL A 9 7.61 -3.54 -17.34
CA VAL A 9 7.89 -3.02 -18.67
C VAL A 9 9.35 -2.55 -18.77
N SER A 10 10.00 -2.90 -19.88
CA SER A 10 11.30 -2.35 -20.28
C SER A 10 11.27 -1.92 -21.74
N GLU A 11 11.76 -0.71 -22.02
CA GLU A 11 11.72 -0.07 -23.34
C GLU A 11 13.16 0.09 -23.86
N GLN A 12 13.41 -0.28 -25.11
CA GLN A 12 14.69 0.04 -25.75
C GLN A 12 14.60 1.41 -26.41
N LEU A 13 15.48 2.32 -26.00
CA LEU A 13 15.53 3.69 -26.47
C LEU A 13 16.87 4.00 -27.13
N LEU A 14 16.86 5.00 -28.01
CA LEU A 14 18.05 5.56 -28.67
C LEU A 14 18.50 6.81 -27.91
N GLU A 15 19.79 6.89 -27.61
CA GLU A 15 20.44 8.11 -27.17
C GLU A 15 20.60 9.07 -28.36
N LYS A 16 20.75 10.36 -28.04
CA LYS A 16 20.97 11.43 -29.03
C LYS A 16 22.17 11.16 -29.95
N PHE A 17 23.15 10.37 -29.49
CA PHE A 17 24.37 10.03 -30.21
C PHE A 17 24.35 8.60 -30.81
N GLY A 18 23.17 7.98 -30.95
CA GLY A 18 22.99 6.69 -31.63
C GLY A 18 23.21 5.44 -30.75
N GLY A 19 23.65 5.61 -29.50
CA GLY A 19 23.74 4.51 -28.54
C GLY A 19 22.36 3.97 -28.16
N ARG A 20 22.20 2.64 -28.04
CA ARG A 20 20.95 2.03 -27.54
C ARG A 20 21.05 1.78 -26.04
N TYR A 21 19.98 2.06 -25.32
CA TYR A 21 19.87 1.70 -23.90
C TYR A 21 18.50 1.13 -23.58
N VAL A 22 18.42 0.39 -22.48
CA VAL A 22 17.16 -0.14 -21.96
C VAL A 22 16.74 0.72 -20.77
N LEU A 23 15.50 1.19 -20.82
CA LEU A 23 14.84 1.93 -19.74
C LEU A 23 13.85 0.99 -19.04
N TYR A 24 14.01 0.83 -17.74
CA TYR A 24 13.15 -0.01 -16.91
C TYR A 24 12.11 0.87 -16.23
N SER A 25 10.83 0.56 -16.42
CA SER A 25 9.74 1.22 -15.72
C SER A 25 9.51 0.50 -14.40
N VAL A 26 9.93 1.11 -13.31
CA VAL A 26 9.83 0.58 -11.94
C VAL A 26 8.51 1.06 -11.33
N TYR A 27 7.75 0.11 -10.82
CA TYR A 27 6.48 0.32 -10.16
C TYR A 27 6.63 0.01 -8.67
N LEU A 28 5.96 0.79 -7.83
CA LEU A 28 5.88 0.58 -6.39
C LEU A 28 4.41 0.41 -6.00
N GLU A 29 4.08 -0.73 -5.40
CA GLU A 29 2.69 -1.11 -5.07
C GLU A 29 1.73 -0.97 -6.27
N GLY A 30 2.22 -1.27 -7.49
CA GLY A 30 1.42 -1.25 -8.71
C GLY A 30 1.29 0.11 -9.40
N PHE A 31 1.89 1.18 -8.88
CA PHE A 31 1.92 2.49 -9.53
C PHE A 31 3.29 2.81 -10.08
N LEU A 32 3.36 3.49 -11.23
CA LEU A 32 4.64 3.91 -11.82
C LEU A 32 5.38 4.80 -10.82
N PHE A 33 6.54 4.34 -10.37
CA PHE A 33 7.34 5.01 -9.36
C PHE A 33 8.49 5.80 -10.00
N CYS A 34 9.27 5.14 -10.86
CA CYS A 34 10.31 5.82 -11.63
C CYS A 34 10.69 5.03 -12.89
N LYS A 35 11.40 5.69 -13.80
CA LYS A 35 12.09 5.07 -14.93
C LYS A 35 13.60 5.16 -14.71
N VAL A 36 14.29 4.04 -14.90
CA VAL A 36 15.74 3.96 -14.58
C VAL A 36 16.49 3.11 -15.59
N ARG A 37 17.74 3.47 -15.87
CA ARG A 37 18.65 2.68 -16.71
C ARG A 37 19.48 1.73 -15.87
N TYR A 38 19.89 0.59 -16.46
CA TYR A 38 20.77 -0.37 -15.79
C TYR A 38 22.04 0.29 -15.23
N SER A 39 22.68 1.19 -15.99
CA SER A 39 23.90 1.89 -15.57
C SER A 39 23.69 2.75 -14.31
N GLN A 40 22.51 3.36 -14.16
CA GLN A 40 22.16 4.14 -12.97
C GLN A 40 21.98 3.22 -11.76
N LEU A 41 21.25 2.11 -11.90
CA LEU A 41 21.10 1.11 -10.83
C LEU A 41 22.43 0.48 -10.42
N HIS A 42 23.30 0.18 -11.40
CA HIS A 42 24.63 -0.37 -11.13
C HIS A 42 25.49 0.63 -10.36
N HIS A 43 25.53 1.89 -10.77
CA HIS A 43 26.29 2.92 -10.05
C HIS A 43 25.76 3.09 -8.62
N TRP A 44 24.45 3.09 -8.45
CA TRP A 44 23.82 3.16 -7.14
C TRP A 44 24.14 1.95 -6.25
N ASN A 45 24.12 0.73 -6.79
CA ASN A 45 24.57 -0.47 -6.07
C ASN A 45 26.03 -0.35 -5.60
N GLU A 46 26.93 0.20 -6.42
CA GLU A 46 28.32 0.43 -5.99
C GLU A 46 28.41 1.39 -4.80
N GLN A 47 27.58 2.45 -4.77
CA GLN A 47 27.53 3.36 -3.63
C GLN A 47 26.97 2.68 -2.38
N LEU A 48 25.87 1.94 -2.52
CA LEU A 48 25.33 1.17 -1.40
C LEU A 48 26.34 0.15 -0.87
N ARG A 49 27.07 -0.54 -1.75
CA ARG A 49 28.05 -1.58 -1.37
C ARG A 49 29.23 -1.02 -0.59
N ARG A 50 29.59 0.24 -0.79
CA ARG A 50 30.60 0.93 0.03
C ARG A 50 30.12 1.17 1.46
N ILE A 51 28.82 1.33 1.67
CA ILE A 51 28.22 1.66 2.97
C ILE A 51 27.81 0.38 3.72
N PHE A 52 27.15 -0.55 3.02
CA PHE A 52 26.51 -1.73 3.61
C PHE A 52 27.28 -3.04 3.37
N GLY A 53 28.29 -3.03 2.49
CA GLY A 53 29.18 -4.18 2.29
C GLY A 53 28.45 -5.44 1.84
N SER A 54 28.68 -6.53 2.57
CA SER A 54 28.18 -7.88 2.24
C SER A 54 26.71 -8.13 2.60
N THR A 55 26.01 -7.19 3.23
CA THR A 55 24.57 -7.34 3.52
C THR A 55 23.72 -7.17 2.26
N LEU A 56 24.28 -6.57 1.20
CA LEU A 56 23.57 -6.38 -0.06
C LEU A 56 23.46 -7.69 -0.86
N PRO A 57 22.30 -7.95 -1.48
CA PRO A 57 22.15 -9.05 -2.41
C PRO A 57 23.09 -8.90 -3.63
N ALA A 58 23.30 -10.00 -4.34
CA ALA A 58 24.08 -9.98 -5.57
C ALA A 58 23.41 -9.08 -6.63
N PHE A 59 24.18 -8.16 -7.21
CA PHE A 59 23.69 -7.28 -8.26
C PHE A 59 23.79 -7.98 -9.62
N PRO A 60 22.79 -7.83 -10.53
CA PRO A 60 22.83 -8.48 -11.84
C PRO A 60 24.04 -8.02 -12.67
N PRO A 61 24.82 -8.93 -13.28
CA PRO A 61 26.08 -8.59 -13.91
C PRO A 61 25.93 -7.80 -15.22
N LYS A 62 27.00 -7.08 -15.58
CA LYS A 62 27.15 -6.45 -16.89
C LYS A 62 27.40 -7.52 -17.95
N PHE A 63 26.77 -7.33 -19.12
CA PHE A 63 27.04 -8.13 -20.31
C PHE A 63 27.81 -7.24 -21.28
N TYR A 64 28.94 -7.73 -21.78
CA TYR A 64 29.81 -7.01 -22.72
C TYR A 64 29.43 -7.24 -24.19
N LEU A 65 28.55 -8.21 -24.45
CA LEU A 65 27.97 -8.50 -25.76
C LEU A 65 26.52 -7.99 -25.84
N ALA A 66 26.04 -7.83 -27.07
CA ALA A 66 24.64 -7.51 -27.32
C ALA A 66 23.74 -8.60 -26.71
N MET A 67 22.79 -8.19 -25.88
CA MET A 67 21.88 -9.12 -25.21
C MET A 67 20.80 -9.60 -26.16
N THR A 68 20.49 -10.90 -26.08
CA THR A 68 19.26 -11.43 -26.66
C THR A 68 18.04 -10.95 -25.86
N LYS A 69 16.84 -11.08 -26.44
CA LYS A 69 15.59 -10.74 -25.75
C LYS A 69 15.44 -11.52 -24.44
N SER A 70 15.74 -12.82 -24.45
CA SER A 70 15.69 -13.67 -23.25
C SER A 70 16.64 -13.19 -22.15
N MET A 71 17.88 -12.83 -22.49
CA MET A 71 18.82 -12.26 -21.51
C MET A 71 18.33 -10.93 -20.93
N ALA A 72 17.64 -10.11 -21.73
CA ALA A 72 17.07 -8.84 -21.28
C ALA A 72 15.92 -9.05 -20.30
N ASP A 73 15.05 -10.03 -20.58
CA ASP A 73 13.95 -10.42 -19.70
C ASP A 73 14.45 -11.05 -18.39
N GLU A 74 15.52 -11.84 -18.46
CA GLU A 74 16.18 -12.40 -17.28
C GLU A 74 16.78 -11.29 -16.41
N ARG A 75 17.56 -10.37 -17.00
CA ARG A 75 18.12 -9.22 -16.27
C ARG A 75 17.02 -8.37 -15.65
N ARG A 76 15.92 -8.10 -16.36
CA ARG A 76 14.76 -7.35 -15.82
C ARG A 76 14.23 -8.02 -14.55
N SER A 77 14.07 -9.35 -14.59
CA SER A 77 13.59 -10.15 -13.45
C SER A 77 14.59 -10.13 -12.28
N GLN A 78 15.89 -10.23 -12.56
CA GLN A 78 16.93 -10.14 -11.53
C GLN A 78 17.01 -8.73 -10.90
N LEU A 79 16.83 -7.66 -11.68
CA LEU A 79 16.77 -6.29 -11.15
C LEU A 79 15.55 -6.08 -10.26
N GLU A 80 14.39 -6.64 -10.63
CA GLU A 80 13.19 -6.62 -9.80
C GLU A 80 13.43 -7.32 -8.46
N GLN A 81 13.99 -8.53 -8.49
CA GLN A 81 14.34 -9.28 -7.27
C GLN A 81 15.36 -8.54 -6.41
N TYR A 82 16.36 -7.91 -7.03
CA TYR A 82 17.36 -7.10 -6.33
C TYR A 82 16.70 -5.93 -5.59
N LEU A 83 15.82 -5.15 -6.25
CA LEU A 83 15.11 -4.03 -5.62
C LEU A 83 14.25 -4.50 -4.45
N GLN A 84 13.48 -5.58 -4.64
CA GLN A 84 12.66 -6.17 -3.57
C GLN A 84 13.52 -6.59 -2.37
N SER A 85 14.68 -7.22 -2.62
CA SER A 85 15.57 -7.73 -1.57
C SER A 85 16.27 -6.62 -0.80
N VAL A 86 16.76 -5.58 -1.49
CA VAL A 86 17.41 -4.42 -0.85
C VAL A 86 16.45 -3.69 0.10
N THR A 87 15.17 -3.62 -0.27
CA THR A 87 14.15 -2.92 0.55
C THR A 87 13.66 -3.71 1.76
N LEU A 88 14.17 -4.92 1.98
CA LEU A 88 13.89 -5.69 3.20
C LEU A 88 14.62 -5.13 4.42
N ASP A 89 15.76 -4.45 4.22
CA ASP A 89 16.56 -3.85 5.29
C ASP A 89 16.20 -2.37 5.48
N PRO A 90 15.55 -1.99 6.60
CA PRO A 90 15.18 -0.60 6.86
C PRO A 90 16.37 0.35 6.98
N SER A 91 17.55 -0.15 7.37
CA SER A 91 18.77 0.67 7.46
C SER A 91 19.19 1.19 6.08
N ILE A 92 18.91 0.41 5.03
CA ILE A 92 19.17 0.80 3.65
C ILE A 92 18.10 1.79 3.17
N THR A 93 16.81 1.49 3.37
CA THR A 93 15.72 2.35 2.88
C THR A 93 15.72 3.74 3.51
N ASN A 94 16.21 3.85 4.75
CA ASN A 94 16.28 5.11 5.49
C ASN A 94 17.61 5.86 5.26
N SER A 95 18.52 5.30 4.45
CA SER A 95 19.79 5.94 4.16
C SER A 95 19.65 7.07 3.14
N ASP A 96 20.43 8.14 3.32
CA ASP A 96 20.48 9.26 2.37
C ASP A 96 20.83 8.81 0.95
N THR A 97 21.66 7.77 0.81
CA THR A 97 22.06 7.22 -0.49
C THR A 97 20.88 6.57 -1.22
N PHE A 98 20.01 5.89 -0.49
CA PHE A 98 18.77 5.32 -1.05
C PHE A 98 17.76 6.43 -1.40
N ILE A 99 17.49 7.33 -0.45
CA ILE A 99 16.48 8.38 -0.58
C ILE A 99 16.84 9.35 -1.70
N SER A 100 18.09 9.83 -1.75
CA SER A 100 18.54 10.78 -2.77
C SER A 100 18.50 10.20 -4.19
N PHE A 101 18.82 8.92 -4.35
CA PHE A 101 18.75 8.23 -5.63
C PHE A 101 17.31 8.16 -6.15
N PHE A 102 16.37 7.66 -5.35
CA PHE A 102 14.98 7.55 -5.77
C PHE A 102 14.26 8.89 -5.86
N ARG A 103 14.64 9.89 -5.06
CA ARG A 103 14.17 11.28 -5.21
C ARG A 103 14.50 11.79 -6.61
N LYS A 104 15.76 11.68 -7.02
CA LYS A 104 16.21 12.13 -8.35
C LYS A 104 15.50 11.38 -9.47
N LEU A 105 15.38 10.05 -9.38
CA LEU A 105 14.71 9.27 -10.40
C LEU A 105 13.21 9.62 -10.55
N GLN A 106 12.49 9.83 -9.44
CA GLN A 106 11.10 10.28 -9.49
C GLN A 106 11.00 11.63 -10.21
N GLN A 107 11.80 12.61 -9.80
CA GLN A 107 11.83 13.93 -10.43
C GLN A 107 12.13 13.88 -11.93
N ASP A 108 13.16 13.13 -12.33
CA ASP A 108 13.54 12.96 -13.74
C ASP A 108 12.44 12.27 -14.56
N THR A 109 11.76 11.27 -13.98
CA THR A 109 10.70 10.51 -14.65
C THR A 109 9.49 11.38 -14.98
N PHE A 110 9.04 12.18 -14.02
CA PHE A 110 7.87 13.04 -14.17
C PHE A 110 8.23 14.46 -14.64
N LYS A 111 9.52 14.73 -14.87
CA LYS A 111 10.06 16.04 -15.28
C LYS A 111 9.67 17.17 -14.32
N ILE A 112 9.70 16.89 -13.02
CA ILE A 112 9.39 17.86 -11.95
C ILE A 112 10.68 18.29 -11.27
N GLN A 113 11.00 19.57 -11.37
CA GLN A 113 12.11 20.16 -10.63
C GLN A 113 11.71 20.49 -9.19
N THR A 114 12.69 20.59 -8.30
CA THR A 114 12.48 21.07 -6.94
C THR A 114 12.06 22.53 -6.97
N GLN A 115 10.84 22.80 -6.53
CA GLN A 115 10.29 24.14 -6.40
C GLN A 115 9.28 24.19 -5.26
N ARG A 116 8.96 25.40 -4.79
CA ARG A 116 7.87 25.60 -3.83
C ARG A 116 6.53 25.28 -4.50
N ALA A 117 5.67 24.57 -3.78
CA ALA A 117 4.34 24.21 -4.22
C ALA A 117 3.40 24.12 -3.01
N SER A 118 2.09 24.14 -3.27
CA SER A 118 1.09 23.84 -2.25
C SER A 118 0.51 22.45 -2.47
N LEU A 119 0.33 21.69 -1.39
CA LEU A 119 -0.23 20.34 -1.42
C LEU A 119 -1.39 20.23 -0.42
N ASP A 120 -2.54 19.77 -0.91
CA ASP A 120 -3.74 19.57 -0.08
C ASP A 120 -3.75 18.13 0.47
N VAL A 121 -3.69 17.98 1.79
CA VAL A 121 -3.80 16.69 2.50
C VAL A 121 -5.18 16.57 3.12
N TYR A 122 -5.93 15.53 2.74
CA TYR A 122 -7.32 15.34 3.12
C TYR A 122 -7.48 14.52 4.42
N LEU A 123 -8.44 14.93 5.23
CA LEU A 123 -8.93 14.19 6.40
C LEU A 123 -10.10 13.29 5.98
N ALA A 124 -10.47 12.35 6.86
CA ALA A 124 -11.55 11.39 6.59
C ALA A 124 -12.93 12.06 6.39
N ASP A 125 -13.13 13.28 6.86
CA ASP A 125 -14.36 14.05 6.70
C ASP A 125 -14.43 14.89 5.41
N GLY A 126 -13.41 14.77 4.56
CA GLY A 126 -13.33 15.50 3.29
C GLY A 126 -12.74 16.91 3.39
N ARG A 127 -12.50 17.44 4.60
CA ARG A 127 -11.72 18.67 4.78
C ARG A 127 -10.27 18.42 4.39
N ASN A 128 -9.57 19.47 3.99
CA ASN A 128 -8.14 19.40 3.69
C ASN A 128 -7.34 20.42 4.52
N VAL A 129 -6.06 20.10 4.70
CA VAL A 129 -5.04 21.01 5.20
C VAL A 129 -4.12 21.30 4.02
N ARG A 130 -4.05 22.57 3.63
CA ARG A 130 -3.12 23.02 2.59
C ARG A 130 -1.75 23.25 3.19
N LEU A 131 -0.75 22.58 2.64
CA LEU A 131 0.64 22.65 3.08
C LEU A 131 1.49 23.38 2.05
N ASP A 132 2.36 24.27 2.51
CA ASP A 132 3.45 24.82 1.69
C ASP A 132 4.66 23.90 1.77
N ILE A 133 5.00 23.28 0.65
CA ILE A 133 6.02 22.23 0.55
C ILE A 133 7.01 22.53 -0.57
N GLN A 134 8.09 21.76 -0.62
CA GLN A 134 8.86 21.55 -1.84
C GLN A 134 8.34 20.34 -2.60
N THR A 135 8.34 20.39 -3.93
CA THR A 135 7.97 19.23 -4.77
C THR A 135 8.83 17.99 -4.52
N SER A 136 10.02 18.16 -3.94
CA SER A 136 10.94 17.08 -3.53
C SER A 136 10.84 16.67 -2.06
N ASP A 137 9.86 17.16 -1.31
CA ASP A 137 9.63 16.71 0.06
C ASP A 137 9.15 15.25 0.07
N THR A 138 9.69 14.47 1.01
CA THR A 138 9.33 13.07 1.21
C THR A 138 8.01 12.94 1.96
N ALA A 139 7.42 11.73 1.94
CA ALA A 139 6.22 11.43 2.72
C ALA A 139 6.45 11.60 4.22
N GLU A 140 7.62 11.18 4.72
CA GLU A 140 8.04 11.43 6.10
C GLU A 140 8.06 12.92 6.43
N ARG A 141 8.67 13.75 5.57
CA ARG A 141 8.72 15.21 5.78
C ARG A 141 7.34 15.85 5.81
N ILE A 142 6.43 15.42 4.94
CA ILE A 142 5.06 15.92 4.92
C ILE A 142 4.30 15.53 6.19
N LEU A 143 4.51 14.31 6.70
CA LEU A 143 3.92 13.87 7.98
C LEU A 143 4.46 14.67 9.17
N GLU A 144 5.76 15.01 9.19
CA GLU A 144 6.32 15.90 10.21
C GLU A 144 5.67 17.27 10.20
N VAL A 145 5.57 17.91 9.02
CA VAL A 145 4.96 19.24 8.87
C VAL A 145 3.48 19.21 9.29
N MET A 146 2.75 18.16 8.91
CA MET A 146 1.38 17.93 9.39
C MET A 146 1.32 17.81 10.91
N GLY A 147 2.29 17.11 11.52
CA GLY A 147 2.36 16.94 12.96
C GLY A 147 2.58 18.25 13.72
N PHE A 148 3.44 19.12 13.20
CA PHE A 148 3.63 20.46 13.77
C PHE A 148 2.38 21.33 13.67
N LEU A 149 1.66 21.27 12.54
CA LEU A 149 0.43 22.05 12.34
C LEU A 149 -0.74 21.54 13.19
N MET A 150 -0.81 20.23 13.40
CA MET A 150 -1.78 19.59 14.27
C MET A 150 -1.24 19.50 15.71
N VAL A 151 -1.14 20.65 16.39
CA VAL A 151 -0.67 20.84 17.78
C VAL A 151 -0.70 19.57 18.64
N GLY A 152 0.48 19.07 19.04
CA GLY A 152 0.62 17.89 19.91
C GLY A 152 0.66 16.55 19.17
N PHE A 153 0.65 16.55 17.84
CA PHE A 153 0.85 15.36 17.03
C PHE A 153 2.35 15.06 16.94
N GLN A 154 2.83 14.23 17.87
CA GLN A 154 4.03 13.45 17.56
C GLN A 154 3.65 12.51 16.42
N PRO A 155 4.42 12.44 15.32
CA PRO A 155 4.21 11.42 14.28
C PRO A 155 4.53 10.06 14.89
N ILE A 156 3.56 9.53 15.63
CA ILE A 156 3.57 8.17 16.11
C ILE A 156 3.57 7.33 14.83
N ARG A 157 4.44 6.31 14.78
CA ARG A 157 4.64 5.35 13.65
C ARG A 157 3.38 4.55 13.26
N LEU A 158 2.21 5.04 13.65
CA LEU A 158 0.89 4.49 13.46
C LEU A 158 0.04 5.29 12.47
N ILE A 159 0.46 6.49 12.03
CA ILE A 159 -0.29 7.35 11.10
C ILE A 159 0.54 7.63 9.85
N TYR A 160 -0.08 7.48 8.68
CA TYR A 160 0.60 7.55 7.40
C TYR A 160 -0.22 8.29 6.34
N LEU A 161 0.47 8.67 5.26
CA LEU A 161 -0.15 9.20 4.07
C LEU A 161 -0.66 8.07 3.18
N PHE A 162 -1.76 8.35 2.49
CA PHE A 162 -2.39 7.43 1.56
C PHE A 162 -2.80 8.13 0.28
N PHE A 163 -2.58 7.47 -0.84
CA PHE A 163 -3.22 7.79 -2.10
C PHE A 163 -4.62 7.17 -2.10
N SER A 164 -5.64 7.99 -2.34
CA SER A 164 -7.04 7.57 -2.44
C SER A 164 -7.71 8.22 -3.64
N PRO A 165 -8.26 7.39 -4.53
CA PRO A 165 -9.68 7.41 -4.79
C PRO A 165 -10.32 6.23 -4.06
N LEU A 166 -11.54 6.41 -3.54
CA LEU A 166 -12.33 5.26 -3.10
C LEU A 166 -12.41 4.27 -4.26
N PRO A 167 -12.03 2.99 -4.11
CA PRO A 167 -11.73 2.24 -2.88
C PRO A 167 -10.26 1.79 -2.72
N VAL A 168 -9.36 2.20 -3.62
CA VAL A 168 -7.94 1.79 -3.62
C VAL A 168 -7.13 2.71 -2.70
N VAL A 169 -6.57 2.11 -1.64
CA VAL A 169 -5.75 2.83 -0.65
C VAL A 169 -4.31 2.34 -0.79
N LYS A 170 -3.46 3.11 -1.47
CA LYS A 170 -2.01 2.88 -1.45
C LYS A 170 -1.39 3.67 -0.31
N LYS A 171 -0.75 2.97 0.64
CA LYS A 171 0.15 3.62 1.61
C LYS A 171 1.31 4.26 0.85
N VAL A 172 1.60 5.51 1.17
CA VAL A 172 2.80 6.18 0.65
C VAL A 172 4.00 5.74 1.48
N ALA A 173 5.03 5.18 0.84
CA ALA A 173 6.27 4.86 1.53
C ALA A 173 7.04 6.14 1.92
N GLU A 174 7.78 6.06 3.02
CA GLU A 174 8.40 7.22 3.69
C GLU A 174 9.31 8.03 2.76
N PHE A 175 10.05 7.35 1.86
CA PHE A 175 10.95 7.96 0.89
C PHE A 175 10.29 8.45 -0.41
N GLU A 176 9.01 8.12 -0.66
CA GLU A 176 8.32 8.60 -1.86
C GLU A 176 8.17 10.12 -1.80
N LEU A 177 8.03 10.75 -2.98
CA LEU A 177 7.76 12.18 -3.10
C LEU A 177 6.26 12.37 -3.38
N PRO A 178 5.40 12.65 -2.39
CA PRO A 178 3.95 12.55 -2.58
C PRO A 178 3.43 13.46 -3.69
N TYR A 179 3.99 14.67 -3.82
CA TYR A 179 3.66 15.61 -4.88
C TYR A 179 3.96 15.05 -6.29
N VAL A 180 5.09 14.37 -6.44
CA VAL A 180 5.51 13.77 -7.70
C VAL A 180 4.74 12.47 -7.98
N SER A 181 4.57 11.62 -6.97
CA SER A 181 3.82 10.37 -7.08
C SER A 181 2.35 10.59 -7.50
N LEU A 182 1.74 11.73 -7.16
CA LEU A 182 0.40 12.10 -7.67
C LEU A 182 0.34 12.19 -9.20
N GLN A 183 1.45 12.53 -9.88
CA GLN A 183 1.50 12.60 -11.33
C GLN A 183 1.28 11.24 -12.00
N SER A 184 1.74 10.17 -11.35
CA SER A 184 1.51 8.80 -11.79
C SER A 184 0.04 8.36 -11.71
N MET A 185 -0.79 9.12 -10.98
CA MET A 185 -2.18 8.79 -10.65
C MET A 185 -3.17 9.85 -11.14
N LYS A 186 -2.74 10.76 -12.03
CA LYS A 186 -3.55 11.88 -12.52
C LYS A 186 -4.88 11.46 -13.13
N GLU A 187 -4.90 10.32 -13.82
CA GLU A 187 -6.10 9.79 -14.48
C GLU A 187 -7.12 9.22 -13.48
N SER A 188 -6.71 8.98 -12.23
CA SER A 188 -7.54 8.32 -11.21
C SER A 188 -8.17 9.28 -10.19
N TYR A 189 -8.11 10.60 -10.41
CA TYR A 189 -8.59 11.64 -9.46
C TYR A 189 -8.11 11.42 -8.01
N CYS A 190 -6.88 10.92 -7.88
CA CYS A 190 -6.33 10.51 -6.60
C CYS A 190 -6.01 11.72 -5.71
N LYS A 191 -6.35 11.63 -4.43
CA LYS A 191 -6.06 12.59 -3.37
C LYS A 191 -5.13 11.97 -2.35
N ILE A 192 -4.32 12.80 -1.70
CA ILE A 192 -3.52 12.38 -0.55
C ILE A 192 -4.35 12.56 0.70
N GLY A 193 -4.55 11.49 1.47
CA GLY A 193 -5.19 11.51 2.77
C GLY A 193 -4.26 11.09 3.89
N ILE A 194 -4.64 11.41 5.13
CA ILE A 194 -3.97 10.93 6.34
C ILE A 194 -4.88 9.93 7.08
N ARG A 195 -4.32 8.81 7.53
CA ARG A 195 -5.09 7.73 8.19
C ARG A 195 -4.23 6.92 9.17
N LYS A 196 -4.85 6.28 10.17
CA LYS A 196 -4.16 5.22 10.93
C LYS A 196 -3.80 4.02 10.05
N TRP A 197 -2.65 3.42 10.30
CA TRP A 197 -2.12 2.24 9.61
C TRP A 197 -1.73 1.13 10.59
N TYR A 198 -2.73 0.64 11.29
CA TYR A 198 -2.69 -0.60 12.07
C TYR A 198 -4.07 -1.25 11.98
N MET A 199 -4.16 -2.54 12.27
CA MET A 199 -5.43 -3.27 12.32
C MET A 199 -5.90 -3.53 13.75
N ASP A 200 -4.99 -3.69 14.71
CA ASP A 200 -5.33 -3.96 16.11
C ASP A 200 -5.98 -2.72 16.78
N PRO A 201 -7.27 -2.76 17.14
CA PRO A 201 -7.94 -1.66 17.82
C PRO A 201 -7.30 -1.32 19.17
N SER A 202 -6.58 -2.24 19.81
CA SER A 202 -5.92 -2.01 21.10
C SER A 202 -4.86 -0.90 21.03
N LEU A 203 -4.31 -0.65 19.83
CA LEU A 203 -3.32 0.40 19.60
C LEU A 203 -3.92 1.81 19.58
N ASP A 204 -5.26 1.95 19.51
CA ASP A 204 -5.92 3.25 19.65
C ASP A 204 -5.54 3.94 20.96
N LYS A 205 -5.32 3.17 22.04
CA LYS A 205 -4.94 3.71 23.36
C LYS A 205 -3.66 4.56 23.30
N MET A 206 -2.74 4.24 22.40
CA MET A 206 -1.49 4.98 22.19
C MET A 206 -1.72 6.37 21.58
N LEU A 207 -2.91 6.59 21.00
CA LEU A 207 -3.31 7.83 20.36
C LEU A 207 -4.31 8.65 21.20
N MET A 208 -4.87 8.07 22.26
CA MET A 208 -5.96 8.67 23.05
C MET A 208 -5.52 9.90 23.86
N ASP A 209 -4.24 10.02 24.20
CA ASP A 209 -3.70 11.17 24.95
C ASP A 209 -3.56 12.44 24.09
N CYS A 210 -3.63 12.30 22.76
CA CYS A 210 -3.48 13.42 21.83
C CYS A 210 -4.84 13.80 21.21
N ARG A 211 -5.29 15.04 21.48
CA ARG A 211 -6.55 15.57 20.94
C ARG A 211 -6.63 15.52 19.41
N ALA A 212 -5.52 15.79 18.71
CA ALA A 212 -5.48 15.72 17.25
C ALA A 212 -5.66 14.28 16.75
N SER A 213 -5.01 13.31 17.40
CA SER A 213 -5.13 11.90 17.06
C SER A 213 -6.52 11.34 17.38
N VAL A 214 -7.11 11.70 18.53
CA VAL A 214 -8.51 11.37 18.88
C VAL A 214 -9.47 11.90 17.82
N ASN A 215 -9.27 13.15 17.37
CA ASN A 215 -10.08 13.71 16.28
C ASN A 215 -9.90 12.90 14.99
N LEU A 216 -8.68 12.55 14.61
CA LEU A 216 -8.40 11.77 13.40
C LEU A 216 -9.08 10.39 13.45
N LEU A 217 -8.93 9.66 14.55
CA LEU A 217 -9.58 8.36 14.75
C LEU A 217 -11.11 8.48 14.70
N TYR A 218 -11.65 9.50 15.36
CA TYR A 218 -13.09 9.75 15.41
C TYR A 218 -13.67 10.03 14.02
N MET A 219 -13.04 10.92 13.23
CA MET A 219 -13.52 11.22 11.88
C MET A 219 -13.38 10.01 10.95
N GLN A 220 -12.32 9.22 11.12
CA GLN A 220 -12.15 7.98 10.38
C GLN A 220 -13.24 6.95 10.72
N ALA A 221 -13.53 6.74 11.99
CA ALA A 221 -14.57 5.80 12.43
C ALA A 221 -15.96 6.20 11.91
N LEU A 222 -16.29 7.50 11.92
CA LEU A 222 -17.53 8.00 11.32
C LEU A 222 -17.62 7.67 9.82
N GLN A 223 -16.55 7.92 9.08
CA GLN A 223 -16.50 7.64 7.64
C GLN A 223 -16.63 6.13 7.36
N GLU A 224 -16.00 5.29 8.18
CA GLU A 224 -16.08 3.83 8.06
C GLU A 224 -17.51 3.31 8.35
N ILE A 225 -18.22 3.88 9.32
CA ILE A 225 -19.62 3.57 9.60
C ILE A 225 -20.51 4.04 8.43
N GLU A 226 -20.32 5.26 7.94
CA GLU A 226 -21.09 5.82 6.81
C GLU A 226 -20.94 4.97 5.54
N LYS A 227 -19.73 4.45 5.29
CA LYS A 227 -19.44 3.56 4.16
C LYS A 227 -19.85 2.11 4.39
N ASN A 228 -20.45 1.78 5.53
CA ASN A 228 -20.82 0.43 5.94
C ASN A 228 -19.62 -0.54 6.04
N TRP A 229 -18.41 -0.03 6.28
CA TRP A 229 -17.22 -0.85 6.54
C TRP A 229 -17.22 -1.39 7.97
N VAL A 230 -17.79 -0.61 8.89
CA VAL A 230 -18.03 -0.98 10.28
C VAL A 230 -19.53 -0.97 10.48
N LYS A 231 -20.09 -2.07 11.01
CA LYS A 231 -21.55 -2.28 11.09
C LYS A 231 -21.99 -2.45 12.55
N PRO A 232 -22.25 -1.35 13.27
CA PRO A 232 -22.82 -1.41 14.61
C PRO A 232 -24.20 -2.08 14.60
N THR A 233 -24.51 -2.81 15.67
CA THR A 233 -25.89 -3.24 15.93
C THR A 233 -26.81 -2.03 16.11
N TYR A 234 -28.12 -2.22 15.96
CA TYR A 234 -29.10 -1.15 16.15
C TYR A 234 -28.94 -0.44 17.51
N GLY A 235 -28.74 -1.20 18.59
CA GLY A 235 -28.51 -0.65 19.93
C GLY A 235 -27.19 0.11 20.07
N GLN A 236 -26.10 -0.39 19.47
CA GLN A 236 -24.82 0.33 19.43
C GLN A 236 -24.95 1.63 18.62
N MET A 237 -25.63 1.61 17.48
CA MET A 237 -25.83 2.77 16.62
C MET A 237 -26.57 3.90 17.35
N GLN A 238 -27.62 3.58 18.12
CA GLN A 238 -28.32 4.57 18.94
C GLN A 238 -27.38 5.21 19.98
N LYS A 239 -26.56 4.42 20.67
CA LYS A 239 -25.58 4.94 21.64
C LYS A 239 -24.51 5.81 20.97
N LEU A 240 -23.99 5.38 19.82
CA LEU A 240 -23.03 6.16 19.02
C LEU A 240 -23.61 7.52 18.60
N GLN A 241 -24.87 7.57 18.18
CA GLN A 241 -25.56 8.81 17.85
C GLN A 241 -25.74 9.75 19.06
N LEU A 242 -26.03 9.21 20.24
CA LEU A 242 -26.10 10.01 21.48
C LEU A 242 -24.72 10.61 21.82
N LEU A 243 -23.66 9.80 21.72
CA LEU A 243 -22.28 10.24 21.96
C LEU A 243 -21.83 11.30 20.95
N GLN A 244 -22.23 11.15 19.69
CA GLN A 244 -22.01 12.15 18.65
C GLN A 244 -22.71 13.48 18.97
N LYS A 245 -23.98 13.46 19.39
CA LYS A 245 -24.72 14.66 19.81
C LYS A 245 -24.08 15.33 21.03
N ALA A 246 -23.58 14.55 21.98
CA ALA A 246 -22.87 15.03 23.16
C ALA A 246 -21.42 15.47 22.88
N SER A 247 -20.93 15.35 21.63
CA SER A 247 -19.53 15.60 21.24
C SER A 247 -18.49 14.82 22.07
N ASN A 248 -18.87 13.66 22.63
CA ASN A 248 -17.98 12.84 23.45
C ASN A 248 -17.22 11.82 22.59
N LYS A 249 -16.13 12.28 21.98
CA LYS A 249 -15.32 11.50 21.03
C LYS A 249 -14.61 10.31 21.67
N MET A 250 -14.17 10.44 22.92
CA MET A 250 -13.45 9.38 23.64
C MET A 250 -14.36 8.17 23.85
N LYS A 251 -15.52 8.39 24.47
CA LYS A 251 -16.52 7.32 24.68
C LYS A 251 -17.07 6.77 23.36
N PHE A 252 -17.15 7.59 22.32
CA PHE A 252 -17.52 7.12 20.99
C PHE A 252 -16.52 6.10 20.46
N LEU A 253 -15.22 6.40 20.55
CA LEU A 253 -14.15 5.51 20.12
C LEU A 253 -14.07 4.25 20.98
N GLU A 254 -14.23 4.35 22.30
CA GLU A 254 -14.33 3.18 23.18
C GLU A 254 -15.46 2.23 22.75
N LEU A 255 -16.66 2.77 22.46
CA LEU A 255 -17.79 1.97 21.98
C LEU A 255 -17.55 1.39 20.58
N VAL A 256 -16.89 2.14 19.69
CA VAL A 256 -16.66 1.67 18.31
C VAL A 256 -15.67 0.50 18.25
N GLN A 257 -14.74 0.40 19.21
CA GLN A 257 -13.80 -0.72 19.32
C GLN A 257 -14.51 -2.05 19.59
N GLU A 258 -15.70 -2.02 20.18
CA GLU A 258 -16.54 -3.21 20.41
C GLU A 258 -17.35 -3.62 19.16
N VAL A 259 -17.34 -2.81 18.10
CA VAL A 259 -18.11 -3.08 16.88
C VAL A 259 -17.34 -4.04 15.98
N PRO A 260 -17.99 -5.10 15.46
CA PRO A 260 -17.36 -6.03 14.51
C PRO A 260 -16.74 -5.31 13.31
N HIS A 261 -15.57 -5.81 12.90
CA HIS A 261 -14.77 -5.30 11.78
C HIS A 261 -14.20 -3.88 11.95
N TYR A 262 -14.26 -3.27 13.14
CA TYR A 262 -13.51 -2.04 13.40
C TYR A 262 -12.00 -2.27 13.24
N GLY A 263 -11.34 -1.38 12.48
CA GLY A 263 -9.92 -1.52 12.13
C GLY A 263 -9.63 -2.42 10.92
N TYR A 264 -10.64 -3.10 10.37
CA TYR A 264 -10.48 -3.95 9.19
C TYR A 264 -10.41 -3.10 7.93
N ILE A 265 -9.70 -3.61 6.92
CA ILE A 265 -9.74 -3.09 5.56
C ILE A 265 -10.80 -3.87 4.81
N GLN A 266 -11.85 -3.19 4.36
CA GLN A 266 -12.82 -3.75 3.43
C GLN A 266 -12.32 -3.60 2.00
N LEU A 267 -12.51 -4.66 1.23
CA LEU A 267 -12.19 -4.71 -0.18
C LEU A 267 -13.46 -4.64 -1.03
N ASP A 268 -13.30 -4.29 -2.29
CA ASP A 268 -14.43 -4.32 -3.22
C ASP A 268 -15.01 -5.72 -3.32
N PRO A 269 -16.33 -5.82 -3.55
CA PRO A 269 -16.96 -7.09 -3.88
C PRO A 269 -16.17 -7.82 -4.97
N CYS A 270 -15.75 -9.04 -4.66
CA CYS A 270 -14.95 -9.89 -5.52
C CYS A 270 -15.66 -11.22 -5.75
N THR A 271 -15.13 -12.05 -6.64
CA THR A 271 -15.58 -13.44 -6.79
C THR A 271 -14.59 -14.39 -6.14
N CYS A 272 -15.04 -15.58 -5.75
CA CYS A 272 -14.20 -16.60 -5.15
C CYS A 272 -14.65 -18.02 -5.52
N ASP A 273 -13.78 -18.99 -5.25
CA ASP A 273 -14.01 -20.42 -5.47
C ASP A 273 -14.44 -21.19 -4.20
N TYR A 274 -14.77 -20.46 -3.14
CA TYR A 274 -15.13 -21.03 -1.84
C TYR A 274 -16.56 -20.61 -1.44
N PRO A 275 -17.43 -21.54 -1.00
CA PRO A 275 -17.21 -23.00 -0.97
C PRO A 275 -17.26 -23.65 -2.36
N GLU A 276 -17.80 -22.97 -3.36
CA GLU A 276 -17.96 -23.40 -4.76
C GLU A 276 -17.55 -22.28 -5.73
N GLU A 277 -17.33 -22.62 -7.00
CA GLU A 277 -16.94 -21.63 -8.00
C GLU A 277 -18.04 -20.61 -8.32
N GLY A 278 -17.63 -19.34 -8.50
CA GLY A 278 -18.54 -18.26 -8.88
C GLY A 278 -19.25 -17.58 -7.72
N CYS A 279 -18.88 -17.89 -6.47
CA CYS A 279 -19.39 -17.19 -5.30
C CYS A 279 -18.99 -15.72 -5.28
N SER A 280 -19.91 -14.82 -4.90
CA SER A 280 -19.58 -13.41 -4.64
C SER A 280 -19.18 -13.24 -3.19
N ALA A 281 -18.07 -12.56 -2.93
CA ALA A 281 -17.53 -12.35 -1.58
C ALA A 281 -17.34 -10.86 -1.27
N ALA A 282 -17.78 -10.46 -0.08
CA ALA A 282 -17.35 -9.23 0.57
C ALA A 282 -16.26 -9.57 1.58
N VAL A 283 -15.04 -9.11 1.32
CA VAL A 283 -13.84 -9.48 2.09
C VAL A 283 -13.41 -8.34 3.01
N HIS A 284 -13.20 -8.66 4.27
CA HIS A 284 -12.67 -7.77 5.30
C HIS A 284 -11.41 -8.40 5.86
N VAL A 285 -10.31 -7.66 5.91
CA VAL A 285 -9.04 -8.16 6.45
C VAL A 285 -8.61 -7.33 7.63
N GLY A 286 -8.32 -7.99 8.76
CA GLY A 286 -7.96 -7.34 10.01
C GLY A 286 -7.82 -8.36 11.13
N ASN A 287 -7.22 -7.94 12.24
CA ASN A 287 -7.13 -8.73 13.48
C ASN A 287 -6.67 -10.20 13.27
N ASN A 288 -5.62 -10.39 12.48
CA ASN A 288 -5.05 -11.71 12.15
C ASN A 288 -6.04 -12.70 11.49
N GLU A 289 -7.04 -12.20 10.77
CA GLU A 289 -8.00 -12.99 9.99
C GLU A 289 -8.44 -12.32 8.69
N ILE A 290 -8.99 -13.13 7.78
CA ILE A 290 -9.72 -12.72 6.59
C ILE A 290 -11.18 -13.13 6.81
N SER A 291 -12.04 -12.15 7.10
CA SER A 291 -13.47 -12.35 7.32
C SER A 291 -14.24 -12.08 6.02
N CYS A 292 -14.94 -13.11 5.53
CA CYS A 292 -15.67 -13.09 4.28
C CYS A 292 -17.17 -13.29 4.51
N CYS A 293 -17.97 -12.45 3.89
CA CYS A 293 -19.40 -12.72 3.70
C CYS A 293 -19.58 -13.22 2.26
N ILE A 294 -19.84 -14.51 2.10
CA ILE A 294 -19.88 -15.22 0.82
C ILE A 294 -21.32 -15.49 0.44
N LYS A 295 -21.71 -15.09 -0.77
CA LYS A 295 -23.00 -15.36 -1.38
C LYS A 295 -22.83 -16.41 -2.47
N SER A 296 -23.41 -17.58 -2.26
CA SER A 296 -23.53 -18.62 -3.28
C SER A 296 -24.47 -18.18 -4.41
N PRO A 297 -24.32 -18.72 -5.63
CA PRO A 297 -25.23 -18.47 -6.74
C PRO A 297 -26.71 -18.76 -6.40
N GLY A 298 -26.96 -19.69 -5.48
CA GLY A 298 -28.29 -20.00 -4.94
C GLY A 298 -28.83 -19.03 -3.88
N ASN A 299 -28.28 -17.81 -3.76
CA ASN A 299 -28.64 -16.77 -2.78
C ASN A 299 -28.45 -17.12 -1.29
N GLN A 300 -27.78 -18.23 -0.97
CA GLN A 300 -27.37 -18.52 0.40
C GLN A 300 -26.17 -17.66 0.78
N THR A 301 -26.24 -17.00 1.94
CA THR A 301 -25.14 -16.18 2.47
C THR A 301 -24.50 -16.91 3.64
N LYS A 302 -23.17 -17.07 3.59
CA LYS A 302 -22.36 -17.70 4.64
C LYS A 302 -21.25 -16.75 5.08
N GLU A 303 -21.10 -16.56 6.38
CA GLU A 303 -19.94 -15.89 6.95
C GLU A 303 -18.84 -16.89 7.24
N VAL A 304 -17.62 -16.58 6.80
CA VAL A 304 -16.45 -17.45 6.90
C VAL A 304 -15.28 -16.60 7.40
N SER A 305 -14.57 -17.08 8.43
CA SER A 305 -13.35 -16.44 8.92
C SER A 305 -12.16 -17.38 8.69
N PHE A 306 -11.20 -16.93 7.89
CA PHE A 306 -9.92 -17.60 7.67
C PHE A 306 -8.86 -17.00 8.60
N LYS A 307 -8.41 -17.78 9.59
CA LYS A 307 -7.35 -17.32 10.51
C LYS A 307 -6.00 -17.34 9.80
N ILE A 308 -5.25 -16.23 9.86
CA ILE A 308 -3.97 -16.09 9.15
C ILE A 308 -2.94 -17.13 9.63
N ASN A 309 -2.98 -17.54 10.90
CA ASN A 309 -2.09 -18.58 11.44
C ASN A 309 -2.31 -19.98 10.83
N ARG A 310 -3.40 -20.20 10.09
CA ARG A 310 -3.71 -21.43 9.35
C ARG A 310 -3.41 -21.31 7.86
N VAL A 311 -2.87 -20.18 7.41
CA VAL A 311 -2.43 -19.96 6.03
C VAL A 311 -0.96 -20.33 5.92
N ARG A 312 -0.63 -21.27 5.02
CA ARG A 312 0.77 -21.68 4.79
C ARG A 312 1.51 -20.72 3.89
N CYS A 313 0.88 -20.39 2.77
CA CYS A 313 1.44 -19.53 1.76
C CYS A 313 0.34 -18.87 0.94
N TRP A 314 0.74 -17.85 0.18
CA TRP A 314 -0.14 -17.02 -0.63
C TRP A 314 0.55 -16.60 -1.91
N GLN A 315 -0.22 -16.41 -2.96
CA GLN A 315 0.25 -15.97 -4.26
C GLN A 315 -0.72 -14.94 -4.84
N VAL A 316 -0.17 -13.92 -5.48
CA VAL A 316 -0.94 -12.92 -6.21
C VAL A 316 -0.47 -12.97 -7.66
N THR A 317 -1.40 -13.26 -8.56
CA THR A 317 -1.15 -13.35 -10.01
C THR A 317 -1.97 -12.28 -10.71
N PHE A 318 -1.36 -11.59 -11.67
CA PHE A 318 -2.10 -10.68 -12.55
C PHE A 318 -2.71 -11.51 -13.67
N LEU A 319 -4.04 -11.54 -13.75
CA LEU A 319 -4.74 -12.07 -14.91
C LEU A 319 -4.80 -10.95 -15.93
N VAL A 320 -3.96 -11.05 -16.97
CA VAL A 320 -4.00 -10.11 -18.09
C VAL A 320 -5.32 -10.34 -18.83
N SER A 321 -6.24 -9.37 -18.75
CA SER A 321 -7.35 -9.30 -19.70
C SER A 321 -6.76 -9.09 -21.09
N THR A 322 -7.15 -9.92 -22.05
CA THR A 322 -6.79 -9.85 -23.47
C THR A 322 -6.85 -8.41 -24.01
N PHE A 323 -5.82 -8.07 -24.80
CA PHE A 323 -5.60 -6.82 -25.53
C PHE A 323 -6.85 -5.98 -25.85
N CYS A 324 -6.92 -4.77 -25.29
CA CYS A 324 -7.53 -3.63 -25.95
C CYS A 324 -6.47 -2.53 -26.12
N TRP A 325 -6.41 -1.99 -27.34
CA TRP A 325 -5.53 -0.94 -27.85
C TRP A 325 -5.54 0.36 -26.99
N PRO A 326 -4.59 1.31 -27.17
CA PRO A 326 -3.89 2.02 -26.08
C PRO A 326 -4.62 3.22 -25.43
N TYR A 327 -5.95 3.21 -25.34
CA TYR A 327 -6.70 4.40 -24.89
C TYR A 327 -7.85 4.16 -23.90
N GLN A 328 -7.99 2.96 -23.32
CA GLN A 328 -8.94 2.73 -22.23
C GLN A 328 -8.27 1.97 -21.10
N GLY A 329 -8.44 2.47 -19.87
CA GLY A 329 -7.78 1.97 -18.66
C GLY A 329 -7.82 0.45 -18.56
N HIS A 330 -6.67 -0.15 -18.32
CA HIS A 330 -6.54 -1.59 -18.16
C HIS A 330 -7.33 -2.06 -16.92
N GLU A 331 -8.47 -2.74 -17.13
CA GLU A 331 -9.13 -3.49 -16.05
C GLU A 331 -8.29 -4.74 -15.75
N GLN A 332 -7.29 -4.61 -14.88
CA GLN A 332 -6.47 -5.73 -14.43
C GLN A 332 -7.23 -6.51 -13.34
N THR A 333 -7.62 -7.74 -13.65
CA THR A 333 -8.12 -8.67 -12.64
C THR A 333 -6.93 -9.33 -11.94
N LEU A 334 -6.98 -9.38 -10.62
CA LEU A 334 -5.98 -9.99 -9.77
C LEU A 334 -6.54 -11.28 -9.20
N GLU A 335 -5.78 -12.35 -9.35
CA GLU A 335 -6.02 -13.62 -8.66
C GLU A 335 -5.19 -13.62 -7.38
N LEU A 336 -5.86 -13.61 -6.24
CA LEU A 336 -5.25 -13.91 -4.95
C LEU A 336 -5.59 -15.34 -4.58
N ARG A 337 -4.57 -16.16 -4.33
CA ARG A 337 -4.76 -17.51 -3.81
C ARG A 337 -3.95 -17.75 -2.57
N PHE A 338 -4.51 -18.45 -1.59
CA PHE A 338 -3.79 -18.87 -0.40
C PHE A 338 -4.11 -20.31 -0.02
N GLU A 339 -3.11 -21.01 0.50
CA GLU A 339 -3.25 -22.39 0.96
C GLU A 339 -3.65 -22.38 2.43
N TYR A 340 -4.86 -22.85 2.73
CA TYR A 340 -5.48 -22.83 4.05
C TYR A 340 -5.67 -24.24 4.61
N ASN A 341 -5.38 -24.41 5.90
CA ASN A 341 -5.63 -25.67 6.60
C ASN A 341 -7.08 -25.72 7.12
N ASP A 342 -7.92 -26.48 6.42
CA ASP A 342 -9.33 -26.71 6.77
C ASP A 342 -9.49 -28.01 7.55
N SER A 343 -9.18 -27.92 8.85
CA SER A 343 -9.33 -28.93 9.92
C SER A 343 -8.54 -30.25 9.75
N GLU A 344 -8.40 -30.79 8.53
CA GLU A 344 -7.63 -32.01 8.21
C GLU A 344 -6.99 -31.99 6.81
N SER A 345 -7.24 -30.97 5.98
CA SER A 345 -6.69 -30.89 4.63
C SER A 345 -6.23 -29.48 4.25
N TRP A 346 -5.15 -29.42 3.46
CA TRP A 346 -4.69 -28.18 2.84
C TRP A 346 -5.46 -27.97 1.54
N ARG A 347 -6.13 -26.83 1.42
CA ARG A 347 -6.83 -26.44 0.19
C ARG A 347 -6.42 -25.04 -0.24
N TRP A 348 -6.38 -24.83 -1.54
CA TRP A 348 -6.27 -23.49 -2.10
C TRP A 348 -7.65 -22.82 -2.04
N VAL A 349 -7.64 -21.55 -1.67
CA VAL A 349 -8.79 -20.65 -1.75
C VAL A 349 -8.37 -19.48 -2.63
N VAL A 350 -9.20 -19.16 -3.62
CA VAL A 350 -8.91 -18.16 -4.66
C VAL A 350 -9.97 -17.05 -4.63
N PHE A 351 -9.50 -15.81 -4.63
CA PHE A 351 -10.30 -14.59 -4.77
C PHE A 351 -9.87 -13.84 -6.03
N TYR A 352 -10.84 -13.44 -6.86
CA TYR A 352 -10.63 -12.63 -8.04
C TYR A 352 -11.11 -11.21 -7.78
N THR A 353 -10.16 -10.27 -7.66
CA THR A 353 -10.43 -8.88 -7.30
C THR A 353 -9.92 -7.94 -8.39
N LYS A 354 -10.56 -6.79 -8.56
CA LYS A 354 -10.05 -5.69 -9.39
C LYS A 354 -9.12 -4.75 -8.61
N GLN A 355 -8.98 -4.93 -7.29
CA GLN A 355 -8.21 -4.03 -6.43
C GLN A 355 -6.75 -4.45 -6.25
N VAL A 356 -5.84 -3.59 -6.70
CA VAL A 356 -4.37 -3.72 -6.51
C VAL A 356 -3.97 -3.66 -5.02
N SER A 357 -4.81 -3.08 -4.17
CA SER A 357 -4.61 -2.91 -2.72
C SER A 357 -4.43 -4.22 -1.94
N PHE A 358 -4.80 -5.38 -2.50
CA PHE A 358 -4.71 -6.66 -1.79
C PHE A 358 -3.25 -7.10 -1.52
N LYS A 359 -2.27 -6.64 -2.31
CA LYS A 359 -0.84 -6.79 -1.93
C LYS A 359 -0.47 -5.97 -0.69
N ALA A 360 -1.04 -4.77 -0.55
CA ALA A 360 -0.86 -3.95 0.65
C ALA A 360 -1.51 -4.62 1.88
N VAL A 361 -2.60 -5.38 1.69
CA VAL A 361 -3.19 -6.23 2.73
C VAL A 361 -2.25 -7.37 3.14
N LYS A 362 -1.59 -8.05 2.18
CA LYS A 362 -0.52 -9.02 2.45
C LYS A 362 0.63 -8.41 3.27
N ILE A 363 1.07 -7.20 2.90
CA ILE A 363 2.16 -6.49 3.58
C ILE A 363 1.73 -6.05 4.99
N LYS A 364 0.48 -5.62 5.17
CA LYS A 364 -0.05 -5.21 6.47
C LYS A 364 -0.21 -6.41 7.41
N ALA A 365 -0.76 -7.53 6.91
CA ALA A 365 -0.90 -8.77 7.68
C ALA A 365 0.45 -9.44 8.04
N SER A 366 1.46 -9.36 7.16
CA SER A 366 2.79 -9.92 7.43
C SER A 366 3.71 -9.00 8.26
N GLY A 367 3.59 -7.68 8.12
CA GLY A 367 4.41 -6.72 8.86
C GLY A 367 4.05 -6.57 10.34
N GLU A 368 2.78 -6.82 10.73
CA GLU A 368 2.36 -6.82 12.14
C GLU A 368 2.83 -8.08 12.90
N MET A 369 3.06 -9.21 12.22
CA MET A 369 3.65 -10.41 12.84
C MET A 369 5.11 -10.21 13.28
N GLU A 370 5.90 -9.46 12.49
CA GLU A 370 7.28 -9.08 12.84
C GLU A 370 7.32 -7.96 13.88
N ALA A 371 6.37 -7.03 13.86
CA ALA A 371 6.30 -5.97 14.85
C ALA A 371 5.87 -6.52 16.23
N ALA A 372 4.83 -7.36 16.30
CA ALA A 372 4.35 -7.93 17.56
C ALA A 372 5.41 -8.78 18.30
N SER A 373 6.38 -9.35 17.57
CA SER A 373 7.51 -10.10 18.13
C SER A 373 8.70 -9.23 18.57
N GLN A 374 8.70 -7.93 18.24
CA GLN A 374 9.68 -6.96 18.72
C GLN A 374 9.20 -6.19 19.97
N TRP A 375 7.94 -6.39 20.37
CA TRP A 375 7.30 -5.74 21.53
C TRP A 375 6.77 -6.74 22.59
N SER A 376 7.06 -8.03 22.44
CA SER A 376 6.97 -9.06 23.51
C SER A 376 8.36 -9.47 23.95
#